data_AF-A0A2R6FVV3-F1
#
_entry.id   AF-A0A2R6FVV3-F1
#
_cell.length_a   1.000
_cell.length_b   1.000
_cell.length_c   1.000
_cell.angle_alpha   90.00
_cell.angle_beta   90.00
_cell.angle_gamma   90.00
#
_symmetry.space_group_name_H-M   'P 1'
#
loop_
_entity.id
_entity.type
_entity.pdbx_description
1 polymer ?
#
loop_
_entity_poly.entity_id
_entity_poly.type
_entity_poly.pdbx_seq_one_letter_code
_entity_poly.pdbx_strand_id
1 'polypeptide(L)'
;MTDHMDRRNFLQATAGSMALAATAGCSSDGGDGGSSGGDATEETDAMEEGTDAMTEGTDAMGEETDAMDEETDAMDEEMTESGMMEPSDPAEAPRASIDRFSEDAGTLLVRNDENELPGPDEAIDFDQGPFITTGFGPDGGTVEYYNFDVQPTSPAPIYAFFRENGDPVEDQLNVVGVTPGDDGYNDFWRVNKVTVPDDYQANTVTATHQLMDAGYEIEQTDTIKNCPIVPDGSTASKRAGDNDGELVEGWYDGEIVSYFLFAEDEFSVAGDSVPLSPIYVSFNTNPGEDGGGPASGFMTEEGSDQTHNVLATLPGDDGYSPLWMVGVYDNADFDSVSDLDSATDANILDPNAAHVNCPVVSTE
;
A
#
# COMPACT_ATOMS: atom_id res chain seq x y z
N MET A 1 -1.35 16.80 -21.24
CA MET A 1 -1.03 16.03 -22.47
C MET A 1 -0.06 14.88 -22.19
N THR A 2 0.78 14.98 -21.15
CA THR A 2 1.53 13.87 -20.54
C THR A 2 0.61 12.87 -19.81
N ASP A 3 -0.28 13.38 -18.95
CA ASP A 3 -1.31 12.70 -18.12
C ASP A 3 -2.04 11.45 -18.72
N HIS A 4 -2.10 11.30 -20.04
CA HIS A 4 -2.69 10.11 -20.68
C HIS A 4 -1.78 8.85 -20.71
N MET A 5 -0.48 8.96 -20.42
CA MET A 5 0.43 7.80 -20.52
C MET A 5 0.42 6.94 -19.25
N ASP A 6 0.62 7.53 -18.08
CA ASP A 6 0.72 6.77 -16.82
C ASP A 6 -0.59 6.10 -16.41
N ARG A 7 -1.73 6.77 -16.58
CA ARG A 7 -3.02 6.14 -16.32
C ARG A 7 -3.29 4.96 -17.27
N ARG A 8 -2.79 4.98 -18.51
CA ARG A 8 -2.86 3.80 -19.40
C ARG A 8 -1.93 2.68 -18.93
N ASN A 9 -0.81 2.99 -18.31
CA ASN A 9 0.08 1.98 -17.71
C ASN A 9 -0.56 1.35 -16.47
N PHE A 10 -1.18 2.16 -15.60
CA PHE A 10 -1.97 1.71 -14.44
C PHE A 10 -3.07 0.71 -14.87
N LEU A 11 -3.84 1.05 -15.91
CA LEU A 11 -5.01 0.28 -16.35
C LEU A 11 -4.69 -0.92 -17.26
N GLN A 12 -3.52 -0.95 -17.91
CA GLN A 12 -3.12 -2.07 -18.79
C GLN A 12 -3.04 -3.40 -18.03
N ALA A 13 -2.58 -3.39 -16.79
CA ALA A 13 -2.54 -4.57 -15.91
C ALA A 13 -3.94 -5.03 -15.47
N THR A 14 -4.90 -4.12 -15.29
CA THR A 14 -6.27 -4.44 -14.84
C THR A 14 -7.17 -4.99 -15.96
N ALA A 15 -6.84 -4.73 -17.23
CA ALA A 15 -7.71 -5.00 -18.38
C ALA A 15 -7.70 -6.46 -18.90
N GLY A 16 -6.95 -7.37 -18.27
CA GLY A 16 -7.25 -8.81 -18.28
C GLY A 16 -7.53 -9.52 -19.62
N SER A 17 -6.67 -9.36 -20.63
CA SER A 17 -6.48 -10.32 -21.75
C SER A 17 -7.73 -10.97 -22.39
N MET A 18 -8.70 -10.19 -22.90
CA MET A 18 -9.70 -10.72 -23.85
C MET A 18 -9.16 -10.84 -25.29
N ALA A 19 -8.23 -11.78 -25.51
CA ALA A 19 -7.69 -12.12 -26.84
C ALA A 19 -7.58 -13.64 -27.10
N LEU A 20 -8.72 -14.22 -27.49
CA LEU A 20 -8.91 -15.43 -28.32
C LEU A 20 -7.84 -16.54 -28.33
N ALA A 21 -8.25 -17.72 -27.87
CA ALA A 21 -7.50 -18.97 -27.93
C ALA A 21 -7.00 -19.38 -29.34
N ALA A 22 -5.78 -19.92 -29.39
CA ALA A 22 -5.30 -20.78 -30.48
C ALA A 22 -4.75 -22.10 -29.90
N THR A 23 -5.33 -23.22 -30.31
CA THR A 23 -5.07 -24.55 -29.74
C THR A 23 -3.82 -25.24 -30.32
N ALA A 24 -2.89 -25.66 -29.46
CA ALA A 24 -2.01 -26.83 -29.62
C ALA A 24 -1.37 -27.16 -28.24
N GLY A 25 -1.15 -28.40 -27.80
CA GLY A 25 -1.44 -29.69 -28.43
C GLY A 25 -0.30 -30.73 -28.30
N CYS A 26 0.00 -31.22 -27.09
CA CYS A 26 0.82 -32.41 -26.71
C CYS A 26 0.62 -32.64 -25.19
N SER A 27 -0.02 -33.68 -24.62
CA SER A 27 0.07 -35.16 -24.72
C SER A 27 1.23 -35.84 -23.95
N SER A 28 0.87 -36.59 -22.88
CA SER A 28 1.62 -37.67 -22.16
C SER A 28 2.93 -37.32 -21.43
N ASP A 29 3.40 -37.95 -20.34
CA ASP A 29 2.90 -38.97 -19.36
C ASP A 29 3.86 -38.96 -18.12
N GLY A 30 3.61 -39.54 -16.93
CA GLY A 30 2.42 -40.24 -16.40
C GLY A 30 2.72 -41.19 -15.21
N GLY A 31 2.19 -40.91 -14.01
CA GLY A 31 2.16 -41.79 -12.80
C GLY A 31 2.69 -41.18 -11.49
N ASP A 32 2.44 -41.71 -10.28
CA ASP A 32 1.40 -42.60 -9.71
C ASP A 32 1.73 -42.81 -8.20
N GLY A 33 0.73 -42.91 -7.32
CA GLY A 33 0.85 -43.39 -5.91
C GLY A 33 1.28 -42.34 -4.86
N GLY A 34 0.75 -42.35 -3.62
CA GLY A 34 -0.35 -43.14 -3.06
C GLY A 34 -0.57 -42.95 -1.55
N SER A 35 -1.77 -42.46 -1.19
CA SER A 35 -2.74 -42.94 -0.16
C SER A 35 -2.36 -43.28 1.31
N SER A 36 -3.36 -43.05 2.19
CA SER A 36 -3.51 -43.40 3.63
C SER A 36 -2.75 -42.53 4.66
N GLY A 37 -3.31 -42.22 5.84
CA GLY A 37 -4.69 -42.40 6.35
C GLY A 37 -4.81 -42.61 7.88
N GLY A 38 -5.81 -41.99 8.52
CA GLY A 38 -6.20 -42.18 9.95
C GLY A 38 -5.30 -41.48 10.98
N ASP A 39 -5.69 -41.29 12.25
CA ASP A 39 -6.98 -41.50 12.95
C ASP A 39 -7.01 -40.65 14.25
N ALA A 40 -8.15 -40.62 14.97
CA ALA A 40 -8.45 -39.73 16.10
C ALA A 40 -7.88 -40.11 17.49
N THR A 41 -7.92 -39.14 18.43
CA THR A 41 -8.29 -39.16 19.88
C THR A 41 -7.80 -37.82 20.49
N GLU A 42 -8.57 -36.91 21.12
CA GLU A 42 -9.70 -36.93 22.09
C GLU A 42 -9.26 -37.03 23.58
N GLU A 43 -9.97 -36.26 24.45
CA GLU A 43 -9.87 -36.16 25.94
C GLU A 43 -8.60 -35.45 26.53
N THR A 44 -8.63 -34.53 27.52
CA THR A 44 -9.48 -34.43 28.75
C THR A 44 -9.62 -33.01 29.34
N ASP A 45 -10.80 -32.73 29.91
CA ASP A 45 -11.21 -31.85 31.04
C ASP A 45 -10.24 -30.91 31.80
N ALA A 46 -10.76 -29.70 32.14
CA ALA A 46 -10.95 -29.26 33.54
C ALA A 46 -11.94 -28.07 33.66
N MET A 47 -12.90 -28.14 34.61
CA MET A 47 -13.82 -27.06 35.01
C MET A 47 -13.48 -26.52 36.40
N GLU A 48 -13.79 -25.23 36.66
CA GLU A 48 -14.46 -24.64 37.86
C GLU A 48 -14.19 -23.12 37.88
N GLU A 49 -15.23 -22.29 37.72
CA GLU A 49 -16.06 -21.65 38.76
C GLU A 49 -15.46 -20.38 39.40
N GLY A 50 -16.30 -19.34 39.51
CA GLY A 50 -15.91 -18.00 39.94
C GLY A 50 -17.03 -16.97 39.79
N THR A 51 -18.19 -17.23 40.41
CA THR A 51 -19.32 -16.29 40.47
C THR A 51 -19.10 -15.18 41.50
N ASP A 52 -19.49 -13.95 41.16
CA ASP A 52 -20.27 -12.99 41.98
C ASP A 52 -20.11 -11.58 41.37
N ALA A 53 -21.15 -10.93 40.83
CA ALA A 53 -22.35 -10.39 41.49
C ALA A 53 -22.08 -9.10 42.30
N MET A 54 -22.40 -7.95 41.69
CA MET A 54 -22.84 -6.74 42.39
C MET A 54 -23.95 -6.06 41.58
N THR A 55 -25.02 -5.67 42.29
CA THR A 55 -26.27 -5.08 41.79
C THR A 55 -26.52 -3.76 42.53
N GLU A 56 -27.55 -3.02 42.12
CA GLU A 56 -28.10 -1.75 42.67
C GLU A 56 -27.47 -0.45 42.12
N GLY A 57 -28.25 0.61 41.83
CA GLY A 57 -29.71 0.78 41.90
C GLY A 57 -30.18 1.92 40.97
N THR A 58 -31.31 1.77 40.28
CA THR A 58 -32.66 2.26 40.66
C THR A 58 -32.86 3.79 40.66
N ASP A 59 -33.59 4.23 39.62
CA ASP A 59 -34.74 5.16 39.65
C ASP A 59 -34.59 6.62 40.13
N ALA A 60 -34.86 7.55 39.21
CA ALA A 60 -35.74 8.70 39.47
C ALA A 60 -36.43 9.18 38.17
N MET A 61 -37.76 9.25 38.19
CA MET A 61 -38.57 9.77 37.07
C MET A 61 -38.69 11.30 37.11
N GLY A 62 -38.97 11.89 35.94
CA GLY A 62 -39.33 13.31 35.80
C GLY A 62 -40.08 13.56 34.48
N GLU A 63 -41.37 13.21 34.45
CA GLU A 63 -42.29 13.72 33.42
C GLU A 63 -42.57 15.20 33.69
N GLU A 64 -42.49 16.03 32.65
CA GLU A 64 -43.29 17.26 32.53
C GLU A 64 -43.76 17.34 31.07
N THR A 65 -45.04 17.62 30.88
CA THR A 65 -45.73 17.65 29.57
C THR A 65 -45.96 19.08 29.11
N ASP A 66 -46.52 19.23 27.89
CA ASP A 66 -47.18 20.43 27.36
C ASP A 66 -46.23 21.57 26.89
N ALA A 67 -46.46 22.26 25.77
CA ALA A 67 -47.45 22.08 24.71
C ALA A 67 -46.99 22.69 23.37
N MET A 68 -47.72 22.31 22.32
CA MET A 68 -47.81 22.87 20.95
C MET A 68 -47.23 24.27 20.71
N ASP A 69 -46.55 24.41 19.57
CA ASP A 69 -46.93 25.45 18.60
C ASP A 69 -46.86 24.86 17.17
N GLU A 70 -47.98 24.93 16.43
CA GLU A 70 -48.03 24.63 15.00
C GLU A 70 -47.82 25.94 14.22
N GLU A 71 -46.60 26.20 13.75
CA GLU A 71 -46.36 27.17 12.68
C GLU A 71 -45.91 26.40 11.44
N THR A 72 -46.91 25.95 10.68
CA THR A 72 -46.71 25.51 9.30
C THR A 72 -46.41 26.75 8.45
N ASP A 73 -45.17 26.91 8.01
CA ASP A 73 -44.89 27.76 6.85
C ASP A 73 -43.83 27.13 5.95
N ALA A 74 -44.18 27.07 4.67
CA ALA A 74 -43.45 26.35 3.65
C ALA A 74 -42.04 26.91 3.41
N MET A 75 -41.03 26.04 3.51
CA MET A 75 -39.73 26.25 2.87
C MET A 75 -39.38 25.02 2.04
N ASP A 76 -39.33 25.24 0.74
CA ASP A 76 -38.82 24.40 -0.35
C ASP A 76 -39.27 22.94 -0.43
N GLU A 77 -40.41 22.78 -1.13
CA GLU A 77 -40.56 21.72 -2.13
C GLU A 77 -39.55 21.92 -3.30
N GLU A 78 -38.24 21.87 -3.04
CA GLU A 78 -37.17 21.68 -4.04
C GLU A 78 -36.64 20.23 -3.96
N MET A 79 -37.59 19.28 -3.81
CA MET A 79 -37.35 17.83 -3.81
C MET A 79 -37.75 17.22 -5.16
N THR A 80 -37.38 17.88 -6.27
CA THR A 80 -37.65 17.41 -7.64
C THR A 80 -36.53 17.68 -8.62
N GLU A 81 -35.35 17.14 -8.38
CA GLU A 81 -34.59 16.50 -9.46
C GLU A 81 -33.72 15.38 -8.88
N SER A 82 -33.45 14.34 -9.67
CA SER A 82 -32.38 13.41 -9.34
C SER A 82 -31.09 14.22 -9.33
N GLY A 83 -30.46 14.37 -8.17
CA GLY A 83 -29.22 15.12 -7.99
C GLY A 83 -28.09 14.47 -8.79
N MET A 84 -28.00 14.81 -10.07
CA MET A 84 -26.85 14.48 -10.91
C MET A 84 -25.68 15.26 -10.33
N MET A 85 -24.75 14.55 -9.70
CA MET A 85 -23.49 15.14 -9.26
C MET A 85 -22.76 15.62 -10.52
N GLU A 86 -22.68 16.94 -10.66
CA GLU A 86 -22.01 17.58 -11.79
C GLU A 86 -20.53 17.16 -11.78
N PRO A 87 -19.93 16.85 -12.96
CA PRO A 87 -18.51 16.55 -13.08
C PRO A 87 -17.62 17.63 -12.45
N SER A 88 -16.66 17.20 -11.63
CA SER A 88 -15.62 18.09 -11.09
C SER A 88 -14.47 18.21 -12.09
N ASP A 89 -13.93 19.41 -12.27
CA ASP A 89 -12.68 19.61 -13.03
C ASP A 89 -11.47 19.41 -12.10
N PRO A 90 -10.61 18.39 -12.33
CA PRO A 90 -9.41 18.17 -11.51
C PRO A 90 -8.50 19.40 -11.44
N ALA A 91 -8.45 20.22 -12.49
CA ALA A 91 -7.58 21.38 -12.56
C ALA A 91 -8.07 22.59 -11.73
N GLU A 92 -9.33 22.59 -11.29
CA GLU A 92 -9.90 23.64 -10.42
C GLU A 92 -10.15 23.15 -8.98
N ALA A 93 -9.95 21.86 -8.70
CA ALA A 93 -10.17 21.27 -7.38
C ALA A 93 -9.07 21.63 -6.36
N PRO A 94 -9.39 21.64 -5.05
CA PRO A 94 -8.36 21.70 -4.00
C PRO A 94 -7.49 20.44 -4.02
N ARG A 95 -6.28 20.53 -3.45
CA ARG A 95 -5.44 19.35 -3.18
C ARG A 95 -5.53 19.00 -1.70
N ALA A 96 -5.59 17.71 -1.40
CA ALA A 96 -5.52 17.22 -0.02
C ALA A 96 -4.15 17.56 0.59
N SER A 97 -4.13 17.83 1.90
CA SER A 97 -2.88 18.08 2.62
C SER A 97 -2.20 16.75 2.98
N ILE A 98 -0.93 16.58 2.64
CA ILE A 98 -0.18 15.33 2.78
C ILE A 98 1.05 15.55 3.69
N ASP A 99 1.16 14.72 4.74
CA ASP A 99 2.32 14.71 5.63
C ASP A 99 2.79 13.28 5.95
N ARG A 100 3.65 12.74 5.07
CA ARG A 100 4.23 11.39 5.22
C ARG A 100 5.12 11.20 6.45
N PHE A 101 5.54 12.29 7.10
CA PHE A 101 6.52 12.25 8.20
C PHE A 101 5.93 12.75 9.53
N SER A 102 4.61 12.84 9.62
CA SER A 102 3.89 13.06 10.88
C SER A 102 4.03 11.87 11.84
N GLU A 103 3.71 12.06 13.13
CA GLU A 103 3.65 10.97 14.12
C GLU A 103 2.56 9.93 13.80
N ASP A 104 1.54 10.31 13.02
CA ASP A 104 0.42 9.44 12.61
C ASP A 104 0.73 8.65 11.32
N ALA A 105 1.59 9.18 10.44
CA ALA A 105 1.94 8.54 9.15
C ALA A 105 3.28 7.79 9.15
N GLY A 106 4.30 8.31 9.83
CA GLY A 106 5.65 7.76 9.83
C GLY A 106 5.86 6.67 10.91
N THR A 107 6.80 5.75 10.67
CA THR A 107 7.25 4.76 11.67
C THR A 107 8.75 4.83 11.88
N LEU A 108 9.54 4.76 10.80
CA LEU A 108 11.00 4.95 10.81
C LEU A 108 11.36 6.40 10.43
N LEU A 109 10.54 7.04 9.58
CA LEU A 109 10.75 8.37 9.04
C LEU A 109 9.83 9.40 9.73
N VAL A 110 9.79 9.39 11.07
CA VAL A 110 9.05 10.40 11.85
C VAL A 110 9.87 11.69 11.95
N ARG A 111 9.32 12.82 11.49
CA ARG A 111 9.99 14.13 11.51
C ARG A 111 10.21 14.63 12.94
N ASN A 112 11.40 15.14 13.19
CA ASN A 112 11.77 15.75 14.47
C ASN A 112 12.73 16.93 14.26
N ASP A 113 13.12 17.62 15.34
CA ASP A 113 14.01 18.78 15.30
C ASP A 113 15.45 18.48 14.82
N GLU A 114 15.83 17.21 14.64
CA GLU A 114 17.20 16.76 14.37
C GLU A 114 17.40 16.13 12.98
N ASN A 115 16.34 15.66 12.29
CA ASN A 115 16.45 14.85 11.07
C ASN A 115 16.13 15.56 9.74
N GLU A 116 15.80 16.85 9.77
CA GLU A 116 15.57 17.71 8.58
C GLU A 116 14.54 17.14 7.55
N LEU A 117 13.66 16.24 7.96
CA LEU A 117 12.62 15.68 7.08
C LEU A 117 11.63 16.77 6.62
N PRO A 118 11.16 16.74 5.35
CA PRO A 118 10.22 17.71 4.79
C PRO A 118 8.96 17.94 5.64
N GLY A 119 8.44 19.16 5.63
CA GLY A 119 7.20 19.53 6.30
C GLY A 119 5.93 18.99 5.63
N PRO A 120 4.74 19.24 6.23
CA PRO A 120 3.46 19.02 5.55
C PRO A 120 3.43 19.77 4.21
N ASP A 121 2.92 19.12 3.17
CA ASP A 121 2.82 19.64 1.80
C ASP A 121 4.15 20.08 1.14
N GLU A 122 5.30 19.75 1.75
CA GLU A 122 6.61 20.02 1.17
C GLU A 122 7.05 18.88 0.25
N ALA A 123 7.38 19.21 -1.00
CA ALA A 123 7.83 18.25 -2.00
C ALA A 123 9.07 17.47 -1.53
N ILE A 124 9.02 16.15 -1.66
CA ILE A 124 10.05 15.22 -1.19
C ILE A 124 10.91 14.79 -2.38
N ASP A 125 12.24 14.90 -2.28
CA ASP A 125 13.17 14.35 -3.26
C ASP A 125 13.69 12.97 -2.80
N PHE A 126 13.04 11.90 -3.25
CA PHE A 126 13.37 10.53 -2.89
C PHE A 126 14.72 10.05 -3.47
N ASP A 127 15.30 10.78 -4.43
CA ASP A 127 16.63 10.47 -4.97
C ASP A 127 17.78 10.87 -4.02
N GLN A 128 17.47 11.44 -2.86
CA GLN A 128 18.43 11.81 -1.81
C GLN A 128 18.24 10.97 -0.53
N GLY A 129 19.30 10.85 0.26
CA GLY A 129 19.20 10.28 1.61
C GLY A 129 18.27 11.13 2.49
N PRO A 130 17.49 10.52 3.40
CA PRO A 130 17.52 9.11 3.80
C PRO A 130 16.64 8.16 2.97
N PHE A 131 16.09 8.62 1.83
CA PHE A 131 15.03 7.91 1.11
C PHE A 131 15.49 6.89 0.07
N ILE A 132 16.81 6.78 -0.17
CA ILE A 132 17.41 5.79 -1.07
C ILE A 132 18.57 5.10 -0.37
N THR A 133 18.77 3.81 -0.63
CA THR A 133 19.84 2.98 -0.04
C THR A 133 20.50 2.11 -1.10
N THR A 134 21.81 1.95 -1.00
CA THR A 134 22.60 1.00 -1.79
C THR A 134 22.89 -0.26 -0.96
N GLY A 135 22.61 -1.43 -1.53
CA GLY A 135 22.83 -2.74 -0.91
C GLY A 135 23.33 -3.78 -1.92
N PHE A 136 23.08 -5.05 -1.62
CA PHE A 136 23.36 -6.19 -2.49
C PHE A 136 22.08 -6.95 -2.88
N GLY A 137 22.06 -7.48 -4.10
CA GLY A 137 21.10 -8.48 -4.55
C GLY A 137 21.51 -9.91 -4.15
N PRO A 138 20.74 -10.94 -4.57
CA PRO A 138 20.92 -12.31 -4.10
C PRO A 138 22.31 -12.90 -4.40
N ASP A 139 22.87 -12.59 -5.57
CA ASP A 139 24.19 -13.04 -6.03
C ASP A 139 25.34 -12.04 -5.68
N GLY A 140 25.08 -11.03 -4.85
CA GLY A 140 26.06 -10.01 -4.44
C GLY A 140 26.32 -8.88 -5.46
N GLY A 141 25.50 -8.76 -6.51
CA GLY A 141 25.49 -7.57 -7.37
C GLY A 141 24.96 -6.34 -6.61
N THR A 142 25.42 -5.14 -6.98
CA THR A 142 24.97 -3.90 -6.31
C THR A 142 23.54 -3.56 -6.72
N VAL A 143 22.73 -3.12 -5.75
CA VAL A 143 21.34 -2.69 -5.98
C VAL A 143 21.06 -1.36 -5.31
N GLU A 144 20.16 -0.58 -5.90
CA GLU A 144 19.58 0.62 -5.28
C GLU A 144 18.07 0.46 -5.13
N TYR A 145 17.54 0.86 -3.98
CA TYR A 145 16.12 0.82 -3.65
C TYR A 145 15.71 2.05 -2.82
N TYR A 146 14.47 2.49 -2.98
CA TYR A 146 13.92 3.57 -2.13
C TYR A 146 13.48 3.06 -0.76
N ASN A 147 13.17 3.96 0.16
CA ASN A 147 12.54 3.68 1.44
C ASN A 147 11.30 4.57 1.61
N PHE A 148 10.12 3.97 1.48
CA PHE A 148 8.82 4.63 1.67
C PHE A 148 8.23 4.39 3.08
N ASP A 149 9.07 3.95 4.03
CA ASP A 149 8.74 3.57 5.41
C ASP A 149 7.97 2.23 5.53
N VAL A 150 7.70 1.84 6.78
CA VAL A 150 6.96 0.64 7.18
C VAL A 150 5.54 0.69 6.63
N GLN A 151 5.08 -0.44 6.08
CA GLN A 151 3.72 -0.58 5.58
C GLN A 151 3.07 -1.86 6.12
N PRO A 152 1.76 -1.86 6.42
CA PRO A 152 1.03 -3.07 6.76
C PRO A 152 0.93 -4.00 5.54
N THR A 153 0.70 -5.30 5.76
CA THR A 153 0.52 -6.27 4.67
C THR A 153 -0.87 -6.25 4.04
N SER A 154 -1.83 -5.54 4.65
CA SER A 154 -3.20 -5.40 4.14
C SER A 154 -3.25 -4.20 3.19
N PRO A 155 -3.50 -4.39 1.88
CA PRO A 155 -3.54 -3.28 0.92
C PRO A 155 -4.79 -2.41 1.11
N ALA A 156 -4.68 -1.14 0.75
CA ALA A 156 -5.80 -0.19 0.72
C ALA A 156 -6.62 -0.33 -0.59
N PRO A 157 -7.92 0.04 -0.62
CA PRO A 157 -8.71 -0.05 -1.85
C PRO A 157 -8.52 1.20 -2.75
N ILE A 158 -8.17 0.99 -4.02
CA ILE A 158 -8.23 2.03 -5.07
C ILE A 158 -9.30 1.67 -6.10
N TYR A 159 -10.12 2.64 -6.50
CA TYR A 159 -11.27 2.43 -7.38
C TYR A 159 -11.00 3.00 -8.78
N ALA A 160 -10.99 2.10 -9.77
CA ALA A 160 -10.76 2.41 -11.18
C ALA A 160 -12.04 2.16 -11.99
N PHE A 161 -12.41 3.09 -12.86
CA PHE A 161 -13.72 3.14 -13.50
C PHE A 161 -13.68 2.66 -14.96
N PHE A 162 -14.65 1.80 -15.30
CA PHE A 162 -14.80 1.17 -16.60
C PHE A 162 -16.26 1.22 -17.07
N ARG A 163 -16.47 1.27 -18.38
CA ARG A 163 -17.77 1.13 -19.03
C ARG A 163 -18.22 -0.33 -19.04
N GLU A 164 -19.51 -0.59 -19.29
CA GLU A 164 -20.07 -1.95 -19.37
C GLU A 164 -19.38 -2.84 -20.43
N ASN A 165 -18.79 -2.26 -21.48
CA ASN A 165 -18.03 -2.97 -22.50
C ASN A 165 -16.60 -3.37 -22.07
N GLY A 166 -16.15 -2.94 -20.89
CA GLY A 166 -14.81 -3.18 -20.34
C GLY A 166 -13.76 -2.12 -20.68
N ASP A 167 -14.10 -1.09 -21.48
CA ASP A 167 -13.18 0.03 -21.75
C ASP A 167 -13.07 0.94 -20.52
N PRO A 168 -11.89 1.46 -20.17
CA PRO A 168 -11.74 2.41 -19.08
C PRO A 168 -12.46 3.73 -19.39
N VAL A 169 -13.03 4.37 -18.37
CA VAL A 169 -13.60 5.72 -18.51
C VAL A 169 -12.45 6.70 -18.70
N GLU A 170 -12.30 7.26 -19.91
CA GLU A 170 -11.31 8.31 -20.18
C GLU A 170 -11.50 9.49 -19.20
N ASP A 171 -10.38 10.14 -18.83
CA ASP A 171 -10.29 11.33 -17.96
C ASP A 171 -10.82 11.22 -16.50
N GLN A 172 -11.44 10.11 -16.11
CA GLN A 172 -11.83 9.83 -14.71
C GLN A 172 -10.58 9.50 -13.87
N LEU A 173 -10.22 10.32 -12.88
CA LEU A 173 -9.15 9.94 -11.95
C LEU A 173 -9.58 8.76 -11.08
N ASN A 174 -8.61 7.95 -10.62
CA ASN A 174 -8.89 6.88 -9.66
C ASN A 174 -9.35 7.50 -8.33
N VAL A 175 -10.26 6.83 -7.62
CA VAL A 175 -10.75 7.30 -6.30
C VAL A 175 -10.09 6.46 -5.20
N VAL A 176 -9.59 7.13 -4.16
CA VAL A 176 -9.06 6.52 -2.92
C VAL A 176 -9.84 7.01 -1.70
N GLY A 177 -9.76 6.27 -0.59
CA GLY A 177 -10.49 6.57 0.64
C GLY A 177 -9.64 6.88 1.86
N VAL A 178 -8.31 6.91 1.71
CA VAL A 178 -7.33 7.09 2.79
C VAL A 178 -6.09 7.81 2.23
N THR A 179 -5.40 8.57 3.08
CA THR A 179 -4.14 9.29 2.81
C THR A 179 -3.13 9.02 3.94
N PRO A 180 -1.82 9.33 3.80
CA PRO A 180 -0.84 9.06 4.85
C PRO A 180 -1.23 9.70 6.20
N GLY A 181 -1.40 8.86 7.22
CA GLY A 181 -1.90 9.24 8.54
C GLY A 181 -3.35 8.79 8.82
N ASP A 182 -4.12 8.41 7.80
CA ASP A 182 -5.44 7.80 7.97
C ASP A 182 -5.34 6.32 8.41
N ASP A 183 -6.25 5.90 9.29
CA ASP A 183 -6.42 4.51 9.70
C ASP A 183 -6.66 3.60 8.47
N GLY A 184 -5.72 2.69 8.21
CA GLY A 184 -5.80 1.76 7.07
C GLY A 184 -5.20 2.30 5.77
N TYR A 185 -4.48 3.43 5.80
CA TYR A 185 -3.60 3.82 4.71
C TYR A 185 -2.56 2.73 4.40
N ASN A 186 -2.24 2.58 3.11
CA ASN A 186 -1.14 1.77 2.62
C ASN A 186 -0.67 2.31 1.27
N ASP A 187 0.63 2.31 1.01
CA ASP A 187 1.18 2.57 -0.33
C ASP A 187 0.78 1.48 -1.34
N PHE A 188 0.41 0.29 -0.87
CA PHE A 188 -0.06 -0.82 -1.70
C PHE A 188 -1.58 -0.81 -1.86
N TRP A 189 -2.04 -0.73 -3.11
CA TRP A 189 -3.45 -0.60 -3.43
C TRP A 189 -4.00 -1.82 -4.17
N ARG A 190 -5.07 -2.42 -3.64
CA ARG A 190 -5.86 -3.45 -4.33
C ARG A 190 -6.85 -2.77 -5.27
N VAL A 191 -6.73 -3.05 -6.57
CA VAL A 191 -7.55 -2.39 -7.58
C VAL A 191 -8.97 -2.96 -7.54
N ASN A 192 -9.94 -2.07 -7.38
CA ASN A 192 -11.37 -2.35 -7.44
C ASN A 192 -11.91 -1.75 -8.73
N LYS A 193 -12.51 -2.59 -9.56
CA LYS A 193 -13.09 -2.20 -10.85
C LYS A 193 -14.53 -1.77 -10.65
N VAL A 194 -14.82 -0.50 -10.90
CA VAL A 194 -16.16 0.08 -10.86
C VAL A 194 -16.74 0.07 -12.27
N THR A 195 -17.89 -0.58 -12.47
CA THR A 195 -18.60 -0.57 -13.75
C THR A 195 -19.70 0.50 -13.74
N VAL A 196 -19.61 1.45 -14.67
CA VAL A 196 -20.53 2.60 -14.81
C VAL A 196 -21.25 2.60 -16.16
N PRO A 197 -22.47 3.17 -16.25
CA PRO A 197 -23.23 3.20 -17.50
C PRO A 197 -22.58 4.09 -18.57
N ASP A 198 -23.03 3.94 -19.83
CA ASP A 198 -22.51 4.69 -20.99
C ASP A 198 -22.67 6.22 -20.88
N ASP A 199 -23.65 6.70 -20.11
CA ASP A 199 -23.92 8.13 -19.89
C ASP A 199 -23.18 8.72 -18.67
N TYR A 200 -22.43 7.91 -17.91
CA TYR A 200 -21.57 8.40 -16.83
C TYR A 200 -20.53 9.39 -17.37
N GLN A 201 -20.36 10.51 -16.67
CA GLN A 201 -19.37 11.55 -17.01
C GLN A 201 -18.17 11.41 -16.09
N ALA A 202 -16.97 11.55 -16.65
CA ALA A 202 -15.72 11.49 -15.89
C ALA A 202 -15.71 12.53 -14.77
N ASN A 203 -15.20 12.14 -13.60
CA ASN A 203 -15.10 12.96 -12.39
C ASN A 203 -16.45 13.42 -11.80
N THR A 204 -17.54 12.71 -12.12
CA THR A 204 -18.82 12.80 -11.35
C THR A 204 -18.70 12.16 -9.97
N VAL A 205 -17.90 11.10 -9.81
CA VAL A 205 -17.54 10.51 -8.51
C VAL A 205 -16.09 10.88 -8.18
N THR A 206 -15.94 11.52 -7.02
CA THR A 206 -14.68 12.04 -6.47
C THR A 206 -14.44 11.65 -5.00
N ALA A 207 -15.32 10.82 -4.42
CA ALA A 207 -15.17 10.30 -3.07
C ALA A 207 -15.69 8.86 -2.95
N THR A 208 -15.14 8.09 -2.02
CA THR A 208 -15.59 6.70 -1.78
C THR A 208 -17.02 6.63 -1.27
N HIS A 209 -17.48 7.60 -0.46
CA HIS A 209 -18.87 7.62 0.00
C HIS A 209 -19.85 7.81 -1.17
N GLN A 210 -19.54 8.71 -2.12
CA GLN A 210 -20.34 8.93 -3.34
C GLN A 210 -20.42 7.65 -4.20
N LEU A 211 -19.32 6.90 -4.29
CA LEU A 211 -19.28 5.61 -5.00
C LEU A 211 -20.23 4.59 -4.35
N MET A 212 -20.24 4.50 -3.02
CA MET A 212 -21.14 3.59 -2.28
C MET A 212 -22.61 4.04 -2.39
N ASP A 213 -22.87 5.35 -2.32
CA ASP A 213 -24.21 5.93 -2.47
C ASP A 213 -24.78 5.74 -3.89
N ALA A 214 -23.91 5.78 -4.93
CA ALA A 214 -24.30 5.57 -6.31
C ALA A 214 -24.67 4.10 -6.63
N GLY A 215 -24.19 3.14 -5.83
CA GLY A 215 -24.55 1.73 -5.95
C GLY A 215 -24.07 1.05 -7.24
N TYR A 216 -22.98 1.53 -7.84
CA TYR A 216 -22.35 0.89 -9.01
C TYR A 216 -21.83 -0.52 -8.69
N GLU A 217 -21.68 -1.35 -9.72
CA GLU A 217 -21.05 -2.67 -9.55
C GLU A 217 -19.55 -2.51 -9.31
N ILE A 218 -19.05 -3.07 -8.21
CA ILE A 218 -17.64 -3.05 -7.81
C ILE A 218 -17.11 -4.48 -7.79
N GLU A 219 -16.17 -4.78 -8.68
CA GLU A 219 -15.42 -6.03 -8.75
C GLU A 219 -14.05 -5.83 -8.09
N GLN A 220 -13.85 -6.42 -6.90
CA GLN A 220 -12.52 -6.46 -6.28
C GLN A 220 -11.62 -7.41 -7.08
N THR A 221 -10.52 -6.89 -7.61
CA THR A 221 -9.53 -7.69 -8.35
C THR A 221 -8.41 -8.19 -7.44
N ASP A 222 -7.57 -9.10 -7.95
CA ASP A 222 -6.36 -9.54 -7.25
C ASP A 222 -5.13 -8.68 -7.58
N THR A 223 -5.27 -7.70 -8.48
CA THR A 223 -4.20 -6.78 -8.89
C THR A 223 -3.82 -5.83 -7.76
N ILE A 224 -2.53 -5.78 -7.45
CA ILE A 224 -1.94 -4.78 -6.55
C ILE A 224 -1.13 -3.77 -7.37
N LYS A 225 -1.10 -2.51 -6.92
CA LYS A 225 -0.16 -1.48 -7.40
C LYS A 225 0.53 -0.81 -6.22
N ASN A 226 1.83 -0.57 -6.34
CA ASN A 226 2.60 0.23 -5.39
C ASN A 226 2.48 1.69 -5.82
N CYS A 227 1.62 2.43 -5.12
CA CYS A 227 1.35 3.84 -5.39
C CYS A 227 1.45 4.70 -4.12
N PRO A 228 2.66 5.03 -3.63
CA PRO A 228 2.82 5.91 -2.49
C PRO A 228 2.21 7.30 -2.76
N ILE A 229 1.23 7.71 -1.94
CA ILE A 229 0.70 9.09 -1.94
C ILE A 229 1.76 10.01 -1.33
N VAL A 230 2.04 11.13 -2.01
CA VAL A 230 3.11 12.07 -1.69
C VAL A 230 2.64 13.52 -1.89
N PRO A 231 3.28 14.51 -1.25
CA PRO A 231 3.06 15.92 -1.55
C PRO A 231 3.28 16.23 -3.05
N ASP A 232 2.52 17.20 -3.56
CA ASP A 232 2.65 17.61 -4.97
C ASP A 232 4.07 18.12 -5.30
N GLY A 233 4.54 17.81 -6.50
CA GLY A 233 5.90 18.13 -6.95
C GLY A 233 7.02 17.28 -6.34
N SER A 234 6.73 16.26 -5.53
CA SER A 234 7.72 15.28 -5.06
C SER A 234 8.37 14.52 -6.23
N THR A 235 9.64 14.17 -6.11
CA THR A 235 10.44 13.51 -7.16
C THR A 235 10.99 12.17 -6.71
N ALA A 236 10.99 11.21 -7.64
CA ALA A 236 11.66 9.92 -7.51
C ALA A 236 12.03 9.51 -8.94
N SER A 237 13.21 9.89 -9.45
CA SER A 237 13.55 9.76 -10.88
C SER A 237 14.17 8.42 -11.27
N LYS A 238 14.60 7.59 -10.30
CA LYS A 238 15.09 6.24 -10.56
C LYS A 238 13.93 5.24 -10.63
N ARG A 239 13.98 4.33 -11.60
CA ARG A 239 13.02 3.24 -11.81
C ARG A 239 13.75 2.05 -12.42
N ALA A 240 13.38 0.84 -12.01
CA ALA A 240 13.65 -0.35 -12.79
C ALA A 240 12.61 -0.44 -13.93
N GLY A 241 13.06 -0.37 -15.18
CA GLY A 241 12.22 -0.38 -16.38
C GLY A 241 11.93 0.99 -17.00
N ASP A 242 11.14 0.99 -18.08
CA ASP A 242 10.82 2.18 -18.90
C ASP A 242 9.59 2.95 -18.35
N ASN A 243 9.67 3.49 -17.13
CA ASN A 243 8.68 4.43 -16.58
C ASN A 243 9.35 5.78 -16.27
N ASP A 244 8.71 6.89 -16.64
CA ASP A 244 9.23 8.25 -16.54
C ASP A 244 9.08 8.90 -15.14
N GLY A 245 8.40 8.23 -14.22
CA GLY A 245 8.33 8.62 -12.81
C GLY A 245 7.48 9.86 -12.52
N GLU A 246 6.67 10.32 -13.48
CA GLU A 246 5.71 11.41 -13.27
C GLU A 246 4.67 11.03 -12.19
N LEU A 247 4.15 12.04 -11.48
CA LEU A 247 3.10 11.86 -10.48
C LEU A 247 1.75 11.64 -11.19
N VAL A 248 1.00 10.66 -10.73
CA VAL A 248 -0.36 10.38 -11.17
C VAL A 248 -1.34 11.01 -10.17
N GLU A 249 -2.43 11.60 -10.66
CA GLU A 249 -3.45 12.20 -9.82
C GLU A 249 -4.58 11.21 -9.44
N GLY A 250 -5.19 11.45 -8.30
CA GLY A 250 -6.34 10.72 -7.78
C GLY A 250 -7.30 11.62 -7.03
N TRP A 251 -8.53 11.14 -6.84
CA TRP A 251 -9.54 11.80 -6.02
C TRP A 251 -9.58 11.21 -4.61
N TYR A 252 -9.60 12.09 -3.60
CA TYR A 252 -9.83 11.79 -2.19
C TYR A 252 -10.80 12.83 -1.62
N ASP A 253 -12.00 12.40 -1.23
CA ASP A 253 -13.07 13.25 -0.66
C ASP A 253 -13.37 14.57 -1.42
N GLY A 254 -13.26 14.55 -2.76
CA GLY A 254 -13.43 15.75 -3.60
C GLY A 254 -12.18 16.64 -3.75
N GLU A 255 -11.06 16.26 -3.15
CA GLU A 255 -9.74 16.87 -3.29
C GLU A 255 -8.81 15.99 -4.15
N ILE A 256 -7.76 16.59 -4.71
CA ILE A 256 -6.74 15.90 -5.50
C ILE A 256 -5.59 15.41 -4.61
N VAL A 257 -5.18 14.16 -4.82
CA VAL A 257 -3.93 13.57 -4.28
C VAL A 257 -2.95 13.29 -5.42
N SER A 258 -1.65 13.38 -5.13
CA SER A 258 -0.56 12.93 -6.01
C SER A 258 -0.01 11.59 -5.50
N TYR A 259 0.27 10.65 -6.40
CA TYR A 259 1.01 9.41 -6.07
C TYR A 259 2.02 9.06 -7.16
N PHE A 260 3.11 8.39 -6.77
CA PHE A 260 3.95 7.70 -7.74
C PHE A 260 3.27 6.43 -8.23
N LEU A 261 3.67 5.93 -9.41
CA LEU A 261 3.36 4.57 -9.84
C LEU A 261 4.67 3.79 -9.94
N PHE A 262 4.85 2.84 -9.03
CA PHE A 262 5.93 1.84 -9.10
C PHE A 262 5.42 0.60 -9.83
N ALA A 263 6.12 0.25 -10.90
CA ALA A 263 5.72 -0.75 -11.89
C ALA A 263 6.93 -1.57 -12.37
N GLU A 264 7.91 -1.77 -11.48
CA GLU A 264 9.09 -2.61 -11.71
C GLU A 264 8.74 -4.09 -11.87
N ASP A 265 7.58 -4.53 -11.35
CA ASP A 265 7.06 -5.89 -11.51
C ASP A 265 5.52 -5.94 -11.45
N GLU A 266 4.94 -7.07 -11.85
CA GLU A 266 3.50 -7.36 -11.76
C GLU A 266 3.19 -8.42 -10.69
N PHE A 267 2.75 -7.97 -9.52
CA PHE A 267 2.34 -8.84 -8.42
C PHE A 267 0.84 -8.75 -8.10
N SER A 268 0.31 -9.84 -7.56
CA SER A 268 -1.08 -9.99 -7.13
C SER A 268 -1.15 -10.37 -5.65
N VAL A 269 -2.32 -10.27 -5.03
CA VAL A 269 -2.49 -10.65 -3.61
C VAL A 269 -2.07 -12.10 -3.34
N ALA A 270 -1.31 -12.29 -2.27
CA ALA A 270 -1.02 -13.60 -1.69
C ALA A 270 -2.12 -13.93 -0.67
N GLY A 271 -3.24 -14.50 -1.16
CA GLY A 271 -4.47 -14.62 -0.37
C GLY A 271 -5.21 -13.28 -0.34
N ASP A 272 -5.07 -12.54 0.75
CA ASP A 272 -5.63 -11.19 0.92
C ASP A 272 -4.57 -10.15 1.34
N SER A 273 -3.28 -10.51 1.28
CA SER A 273 -2.15 -9.64 1.65
C SER A 273 -1.26 -9.32 0.45
N VAL A 274 -0.52 -8.21 0.55
CA VAL A 274 0.65 -7.94 -0.31
C VAL A 274 1.68 -9.06 -0.10
N PRO A 275 2.27 -9.65 -1.16
CA PRO A 275 3.36 -10.62 -1.02
C PRO A 275 4.59 -9.99 -0.35
N LEU A 276 5.47 -10.82 0.21
CA LEU A 276 6.66 -10.38 0.95
C LEU A 276 7.93 -10.99 0.39
N SER A 277 8.95 -10.16 0.18
CA SER A 277 10.32 -10.60 -0.12
C SER A 277 11.23 -10.43 1.10
N PRO A 278 12.11 -11.39 1.45
CA PRO A 278 13.07 -11.19 2.53
C PRO A 278 14.14 -10.14 2.17
N ILE A 279 14.48 -9.28 3.14
CA ILE A 279 15.69 -8.46 3.14
C ILE A 279 16.45 -8.69 4.45
N TYR A 280 17.78 -8.80 4.38
CA TYR A 280 18.65 -8.97 5.54
C TYR A 280 19.45 -7.68 5.74
N VAL A 281 19.33 -7.03 6.90
CA VAL A 281 19.94 -5.72 7.20
C VAL A 281 20.77 -5.77 8.47
N SER A 282 21.67 -4.79 8.64
CA SER A 282 22.38 -4.60 9.90
C SER A 282 22.62 -3.13 10.23
N PHE A 283 22.69 -2.83 11.53
CA PHE A 283 22.67 -1.48 12.09
C PHE A 283 23.95 -1.16 12.87
N ASN A 284 24.35 0.11 12.93
CA ASN A 284 25.57 0.54 13.62
C ASN A 284 25.61 0.12 15.10
N THR A 285 24.42 0.01 15.73
CA THR A 285 24.22 -0.61 17.04
C THR A 285 23.11 -1.65 16.93
N ASN A 286 23.37 -2.88 17.38
CA ASN A 286 22.42 -4.00 17.29
C ASN A 286 21.07 -3.71 18.00
N PRO A 287 19.94 -4.25 17.51
CA PRO A 287 18.64 -4.11 18.18
C PRO A 287 18.67 -4.66 19.61
N GLY A 288 18.02 -3.96 20.54
CA GLY A 288 18.01 -4.30 21.96
C GLY A 288 19.15 -3.70 22.78
N GLU A 289 20.13 -3.06 22.15
CA GLU A 289 21.13 -2.21 22.82
C GLU A 289 20.68 -0.74 22.91
N ASP A 290 21.38 0.06 23.72
CA ASP A 290 21.05 1.47 23.96
C ASP A 290 21.28 2.32 22.68
N GLY A 291 20.21 2.90 22.13
CA GLY A 291 20.22 3.56 20.83
C GLY A 291 20.32 2.60 19.62
N GLY A 292 20.08 1.30 19.81
CA GLY A 292 20.20 0.28 18.76
C GLY A 292 19.04 0.22 17.75
N GLY A 293 19.26 -0.52 16.66
CA GLY A 293 18.30 -0.69 15.57
C GLY A 293 18.28 0.52 14.61
N PRO A 294 17.13 0.79 13.95
CA PRO A 294 17.02 1.82 12.91
C PRO A 294 17.52 3.21 13.30
N ALA A 295 17.36 3.61 14.57
CA ALA A 295 17.82 4.91 15.08
C ALA A 295 19.35 5.08 15.05
N SER A 296 20.12 3.98 14.98
CA SER A 296 21.58 4.03 14.80
C SER A 296 22.03 4.14 13.33
N GLY A 297 21.10 4.02 12.38
CA GLY A 297 21.39 3.90 10.94
C GLY A 297 21.97 2.53 10.55
N PHE A 298 21.95 2.22 9.25
CA PHE A 298 22.57 1.01 8.71
C PHE A 298 24.10 1.05 8.86
N MET A 299 24.70 -0.13 8.95
CA MET A 299 26.15 -0.29 8.76
C MET A 299 26.53 0.04 7.31
N THR A 300 27.63 0.78 7.10
CA THR A 300 28.20 1.03 5.77
C THR A 300 29.71 0.80 5.74
N GLU A 301 30.28 0.59 4.55
CA GLU A 301 31.73 0.50 4.36
C GLU A 301 32.44 1.84 4.65
N GLU A 302 33.74 1.80 4.98
CA GLU A 302 34.52 3.00 5.31
C GLU A 302 34.64 3.97 4.11
N GLY A 303 33.82 5.02 4.13
CA GLY A 303 33.87 6.10 3.14
C GLY A 303 32.96 5.90 1.92
N SER A 304 31.96 5.03 2.01
CA SER A 304 30.89 4.90 1.01
C SER A 304 29.51 4.80 1.68
N ASP A 305 28.45 4.90 0.88
CA ASP A 305 27.07 4.67 1.29
C ASP A 305 26.63 3.19 1.05
N GLN A 306 27.57 2.31 0.69
CA GLN A 306 27.31 0.88 0.48
C GLN A 306 26.99 0.23 1.83
N THR A 307 25.74 -0.19 2.00
CA THR A 307 25.35 -1.11 3.08
C THR A 307 25.62 -2.54 2.67
N HIS A 308 25.70 -3.45 3.63
CA HIS A 308 25.60 -4.89 3.36
C HIS A 308 24.17 -5.38 3.64
N ASN A 309 23.18 -4.57 3.26
CA ASN A 309 21.78 -5.01 3.24
C ASN A 309 21.57 -5.88 2.00
N VAL A 310 21.02 -7.09 2.17
CA VAL A 310 20.91 -8.10 1.11
C VAL A 310 19.44 -8.41 0.81
N LEU A 311 19.03 -8.17 -0.44
CA LEU A 311 17.71 -8.50 -0.97
C LEU A 311 17.69 -9.97 -1.43
N ALA A 312 16.65 -10.72 -1.08
CA ALA A 312 16.53 -12.13 -1.45
C ALA A 312 15.92 -12.41 -2.84
N THR A 313 15.38 -11.38 -3.50
CA THR A 313 14.77 -11.41 -4.85
C THR A 313 14.96 -10.07 -5.53
N LEU A 314 14.94 -9.99 -6.86
CA LEU A 314 14.96 -8.76 -7.65
C LEU A 314 13.74 -8.69 -8.59
N PRO A 315 13.39 -7.51 -9.15
CA PRO A 315 12.29 -7.40 -10.12
C PRO A 315 12.45 -8.39 -11.29
N GLY A 316 11.42 -9.18 -11.55
CA GLY A 316 11.41 -10.26 -12.52
C GLY A 316 11.79 -11.65 -11.98
N ASP A 317 12.19 -11.77 -10.71
CA ASP A 317 12.34 -13.07 -10.03
C ASP A 317 10.98 -13.62 -9.55
N ASP A 318 10.82 -14.94 -9.59
CA ASP A 318 9.65 -15.64 -9.05
C ASP A 318 9.49 -15.33 -7.55
N GLY A 319 8.49 -14.52 -7.20
CA GLY A 319 8.16 -14.15 -5.82
C GLY A 319 8.72 -12.81 -5.35
N TYR A 320 9.26 -11.97 -6.23
CA TYR A 320 9.60 -10.59 -5.90
C TYR A 320 8.36 -9.79 -5.40
N SER A 321 8.60 -8.96 -4.39
CA SER A 321 7.70 -7.93 -3.90
C SER A 321 8.52 -6.75 -3.36
N PRO A 322 8.15 -5.49 -3.64
CA PRO A 322 8.77 -4.34 -3.02
C PRO A 322 8.35 -4.12 -1.55
N LEU A 323 7.46 -4.95 -0.99
CA LEU A 323 7.21 -4.99 0.45
C LEU A 323 8.14 -6.03 1.10
N TRP A 324 9.12 -5.56 1.86
CA TRP A 324 10.19 -6.41 2.37
C TRP A 324 9.97 -6.86 3.80
N MET A 325 10.14 -8.15 4.06
CA MET A 325 10.25 -8.71 5.40
C MET A 325 11.69 -8.52 5.91
N VAL A 326 11.86 -7.64 6.89
CA VAL A 326 13.18 -7.25 7.41
C VAL A 326 13.69 -8.27 8.44
N GLY A 327 14.67 -9.07 8.05
CA GLY A 327 15.55 -9.78 8.96
C GLY A 327 16.74 -8.91 9.36
N VAL A 328 17.08 -8.88 10.65
CA VAL A 328 18.24 -8.16 11.18
C VAL A 328 19.32 -9.16 11.57
N TYR A 329 20.51 -9.04 10.97
CA TYR A 329 21.69 -9.83 11.34
C TYR A 329 22.66 -9.02 12.20
N ASP A 330 23.43 -9.73 13.02
CA ASP A 330 24.40 -9.16 13.97
C ASP A 330 25.48 -8.36 13.24
N ASN A 331 25.68 -7.10 13.63
CA ASN A 331 26.69 -6.24 13.01
C ASN A 331 28.13 -6.75 13.17
N ALA A 332 28.38 -7.71 14.07
CA ALA A 332 29.63 -8.45 14.14
C ALA A 332 29.95 -9.29 12.87
N ASP A 333 28.94 -9.66 12.09
CA ASP A 333 29.07 -10.47 10.87
C ASP A 333 29.17 -9.62 9.58
N PHE A 334 29.06 -8.28 9.67
CA PHE A 334 29.03 -7.34 8.53
C PHE A 334 30.14 -7.58 7.49
N ASP A 335 31.40 -7.68 7.92
CA ASP A 335 32.57 -7.93 7.04
C ASP A 335 32.49 -9.26 6.25
N SER A 336 31.54 -10.14 6.57
CA SER A 336 31.35 -11.46 5.93
C SER A 336 30.07 -11.60 5.11
N VAL A 337 29.15 -10.64 5.18
CA VAL A 337 27.89 -10.64 4.42
C VAL A 337 28.08 -9.87 3.12
N SER A 338 27.83 -10.52 1.98
CA SER A 338 27.93 -9.91 0.64
C SER A 338 26.93 -10.44 -0.39
N ASP A 339 26.14 -11.45 -0.04
CA ASP A 339 25.18 -12.16 -0.89
C ASP A 339 24.14 -12.88 -0.02
N LEU A 340 23.12 -13.51 -0.63
CA LEU A 340 22.03 -14.16 0.12
C LEU A 340 22.50 -15.38 0.93
N ASP A 341 23.45 -16.15 0.40
CA ASP A 341 24.04 -17.30 1.09
C ASP A 341 24.72 -16.85 2.39
N SER A 342 25.59 -15.84 2.32
CA SER A 342 26.29 -15.28 3.49
C SER A 342 25.36 -14.55 4.46
N ALA A 343 24.34 -13.84 3.96
CA ALA A 343 23.33 -13.18 4.82
C ALA A 343 22.48 -14.19 5.60
N THR A 344 22.17 -15.35 5.01
CA THR A 344 21.37 -16.40 5.67
C THR A 344 22.19 -17.32 6.58
N ASP A 345 23.50 -17.42 6.37
CA ASP A 345 24.45 -18.08 7.28
C ASP A 345 24.84 -17.20 8.51
N ALA A 346 24.54 -15.90 8.49
CA ALA A 346 24.86 -14.95 9.56
C ALA A 346 24.02 -15.13 10.84
N ASN A 347 24.44 -14.53 11.96
CA ASN A 347 23.72 -14.55 13.22
C ASN A 347 22.47 -13.63 13.17
N ILE A 348 21.33 -14.19 12.77
CA ILE A 348 20.04 -13.46 12.76
C ILE A 348 19.58 -13.15 14.19
N LEU A 349 19.47 -11.85 14.50
CA LEU A 349 19.00 -11.33 15.79
C LEU A 349 17.47 -11.22 15.85
N ASP A 350 16.85 -10.80 14.74
CA ASP A 350 15.40 -10.75 14.58
C ASP A 350 15.04 -11.13 13.13
N PRO A 351 14.33 -12.25 12.88
CA PRO A 351 14.00 -12.67 11.52
C PRO A 351 12.81 -11.92 10.89
N ASN A 352 12.09 -11.08 11.64
CA ASN A 352 10.96 -10.30 11.11
C ASN A 352 10.70 -9.05 11.97
N ALA A 353 11.62 -8.09 11.90
CA ALA A 353 11.57 -6.86 12.68
C ALA A 353 10.51 -5.87 12.18
N ALA A 354 10.27 -5.83 10.86
CA ALA A 354 9.31 -4.93 10.20
C ALA A 354 8.95 -5.39 8.78
N HIS A 355 7.90 -4.80 8.21
CA HIS A 355 7.63 -4.85 6.77
C HIS A 355 7.79 -3.43 6.17
N VAL A 356 8.63 -3.24 5.15
CA VAL A 356 8.99 -1.90 4.63
C VAL A 356 8.80 -1.82 3.12
N ASN A 357 8.23 -0.73 2.60
CA ASN A 357 8.08 -0.51 1.17
C ASN A 357 9.38 0.04 0.56
N CYS A 358 10.13 -0.80 -0.15
CA CYS A 358 11.39 -0.45 -0.78
C CYS A 358 11.46 -0.91 -2.24
N PRO A 359 10.81 -0.24 -3.20
CA PRO A 359 10.89 -0.63 -4.61
C PRO A 359 12.34 -0.53 -5.12
N VAL A 360 12.79 -1.57 -5.80
CA VAL A 360 14.12 -1.63 -6.43
C VAL A 360 14.12 -0.76 -7.67
N VAL A 361 15.16 0.07 -7.81
CA VAL A 361 15.26 1.07 -8.88
C VAL A 361 16.55 0.99 -9.70
N SER A 362 17.54 0.21 -9.24
CA SER A 362 18.74 -0.12 -10.01
C SER A 362 19.32 -1.48 -9.61
N THR A 363 19.91 -2.18 -10.56
CA THR A 363 20.63 -3.46 -10.39
C THR A 363 21.86 -3.45 -11.32
N GLU A 364 23.07 -3.72 -10.82
CA GLU A 364 24.33 -3.70 -11.59
C GLU A 364 25.03 -5.07 -11.72
#